data_AF-A0A6J5JRD0-F1
#
_entry.id   AF-A0A6J5JRD0-F1
#
_cell.length_a   1.000
_cell.length_b   1.000
_cell.length_c   1.000
_cell.angle_alpha   90.00
_cell.angle_beta   90.00
_cell.angle_gamma   90.00
#
_symmetry.space_group_name_H-M   'P 1'
#
loop_
_entity.id
_entity.type
_entity.pdbx_description
1 polymer ?
#
loop_
_entity_poly.entity_id
_entity_poly.type
_entity_poly.pdbx_seq_one_letter_code
_entity_poly.pdbx_strand_id
1 'polypeptide(L)'
;MDCIDERAVPEGWSVEQHSGFPHVVVLSRPAGGCVSINMKKRIFGPGYGCPHVAMGGAPTYEGRAWKARIVTDAVAWLDRQMA
;
A
#
# COMPACT_ATOMS: atom_id res chain seq x y z
N MET A 1 -9.14 13.21 6.07
CA MET A 1 -8.48 11.88 6.12
C MET A 1 -7.77 11.68 4.79
N ASP A 2 -6.48 11.34 4.82
CA ASP A 2 -5.75 10.99 3.59
C ASP A 2 -6.07 9.56 3.20
N CYS A 3 -7.16 9.37 2.46
CA CYS A 3 -7.52 8.09 1.88
C CYS A 3 -6.62 7.78 0.68
N ILE A 4 -6.40 6.49 0.41
CA ILE A 4 -5.77 6.01 -0.83
C ILE A 4 -6.72 6.23 -2.02
N ASP A 5 -6.20 6.06 -3.23
CA ASP A 5 -7.05 5.97 -4.42
C ASP A 5 -7.59 4.55 -4.54
N GLU A 6 -8.83 4.32 -4.06
CA GLU A 6 -9.48 3.01 -4.11
C GLU A 6 -9.68 2.50 -5.54
N ARG A 7 -9.66 3.37 -6.56
CA ARG A 7 -9.76 2.95 -7.97
C ARG A 7 -8.52 2.23 -8.46
N ALA A 8 -7.39 2.39 -7.78
CA ALA A 8 -6.14 1.70 -8.08
C ALA A 8 -6.07 0.33 -7.39
N VAL A 9 -7.04 -0.02 -6.54
CA VAL A 9 -7.10 -1.32 -5.85
C VAL A 9 -7.80 -2.34 -6.75
N PRO A 10 -7.18 -3.51 -7.02
CA PRO A 10 -7.81 -4.52 -7.85
C PRO A 10 -9.11 -5.07 -7.24
N GLU A 11 -9.98 -5.57 -8.10
CA GLU A 11 -11.23 -6.18 -7.68
C GLU A 11 -10.99 -7.35 -6.71
N GLY A 12 -11.83 -7.43 -5.67
CA GLY A 12 -11.76 -8.45 -4.62
C GLY A 12 -10.76 -8.18 -3.51
N TRP A 13 -9.80 -7.28 -3.68
CA TRP A 13 -8.88 -6.90 -2.61
C TRP A 13 -9.61 -6.11 -1.52
N SER A 14 -9.22 -6.34 -0.27
CA SER A 14 -9.72 -5.53 0.84
C SER A 14 -8.79 -4.37 1.14
N VAL A 15 -9.40 -3.26 1.53
CA VAL A 15 -8.72 -2.04 1.99
C VAL A 15 -9.18 -1.78 3.40
N GLU A 16 -8.23 -1.61 4.31
CA GLU A 16 -8.54 -1.19 5.67
C GLU A 16 -7.52 -0.18 6.19
N GLN A 17 -7.95 0.63 7.15
CA GLN A 17 -7.05 1.50 7.89
C GLN A 17 -6.48 0.73 9.08
N HIS A 18 -5.17 0.81 9.30
CA HIS A 18 -4.55 0.12 10.42
C HIS A 18 -5.03 0.71 11.76
N SER A 19 -5.50 -0.15 12.67
CA SER A 19 -6.12 0.25 13.94
C SER A 19 -5.19 1.09 14.85
N GLY A 20 -3.93 0.68 14.99
CA GLY A 20 -2.91 1.41 15.75
C GLY A 20 -2.21 2.57 15.01
N PHE A 21 -2.34 2.67 13.68
CA PHE A 21 -1.61 3.66 12.88
C PHE A 21 -2.55 4.31 11.85
N PRO A 22 -3.25 5.42 12.19
CA PRO A 22 -4.24 6.04 11.31
C PRO A 22 -3.71 6.59 9.97
N HIS A 23 -2.39 6.62 9.79
CA HIS A 23 -1.77 7.04 8.54
C HIS A 23 -1.31 5.85 7.68
N VAL A 24 -1.64 4.63 8.10
CA VAL A 24 -1.30 3.40 7.41
C VAL A 24 -2.57 2.78 6.86
N VAL A 25 -2.52 2.43 5.58
CA VAL A 25 -3.57 1.67 4.89
C VAL A 25 -3.04 0.29 4.57
N VAL A 26 -3.82 -0.75 4.84
CA VAL A 26 -3.47 -2.13 4.56
C VAL A 26 -4.31 -2.60 3.38
N LEU A 27 -3.63 -3.16 2.38
CA LEU A 27 -4.24 -3.83 1.24
C LEU A 27 -4.05 -5.34 1.42
N SER A 28 -5.14 -6.11 1.41
CA SER A 28 -5.06 -7.57 1.50
C SER A 28 -5.57 -8.25 0.24
N ARG A 29 -4.82 -9.25 -0.21
CA ARG A 29 -5.13 -10.03 -1.41
C ARG A 29 -6.10 -11.17 -1.07
N PRO A 30 -7.08 -11.49 -1.92
CA PRO A 30 -8.01 -12.61 -1.69
C PRO A 30 -7.32 -13.96 -1.48
N ALA A 31 -6.23 -14.20 -2.23
CA ALA A 31 -5.44 -15.42 -2.17
C ALA A 31 -4.48 -15.47 -0.96
N GLY A 32 -4.53 -14.48 -0.07
CA GLY A 32 -3.64 -14.37 1.08
C GLY A 32 -2.45 -13.44 0.86
N GLY A 33 -1.90 -12.96 1.97
CA GLY A 33 -0.87 -11.93 2.01
C GLY A 33 -1.48 -10.51 2.06
N CYS A 34 -0.70 -9.59 2.62
CA CYS A 34 -1.08 -8.18 2.71
C CYS A 34 0.15 -7.28 2.58
N VAL A 35 -0.10 -6.03 2.19
CA VAL A 35 0.89 -4.97 2.08
C VAL A 35 0.35 -3.73 2.79
N SER A 36 1.19 -3.13 3.63
CA SER A 36 0.86 -1.90 4.36
C SER A 36 1.49 -0.70 3.67
N ILE A 37 0.75 0.40 3.54
CA ILE A 37 1.17 1.66 2.93
C ILE A 37 1.16 2.74 4.01
N ASN A 38 2.33 3.30 4.31
CA ASN A 38 2.45 4.48 5.16
C ASN A 38 2.21 5.74 4.31
N MET A 39 1.03 6.36 4.44
CA MET A 39 0.62 7.53 3.65
C MET A 39 1.38 8.81 3.99
N LYS A 40 1.94 8.91 5.21
CA LYS A 40 2.77 10.07 5.63
C LYS A 40 4.16 10.01 5.03
N LYS A 41 4.81 8.86 5.14
CA LYS A 41 6.16 8.61 4.62
C LYS A 41 6.16 8.29 3.13
N ARG A 42 4.99 7.95 2.58
CA ARG A 42 4.78 7.53 1.20
C ARG A 42 5.68 6.35 0.85
N ILE A 43 5.57 5.30 1.65
CA ILE A 43 6.30 4.04 1.46
C ILE A 43 5.34 2.89 1.72
N PHE A 44 5.61 1.72 1.15
CA PHE A 44 4.87 0.51 1.46
C PHE A 44 5.81 -0.59 1.94
N GLY A 45 5.26 -1.65 2.56
CA GLY A 45 6.02 -2.81 2.98
C GLY A 45 5.13 -4.03 3.29
N PRO A 46 5.74 -5.23 3.39
CA PRO A 46 5.01 -6.47 3.60
C PRO A 46 4.26 -6.52 4.93
N GLY A 47 3.18 -7.29 4.94
CA GLY A 47 2.47 -7.67 6.14
C GLY A 47 1.60 -6.55 6.72
N TYR A 48 1.09 -6.82 7.92
CA TYR A 48 0.26 -5.91 8.70
C TYR A 48 1.16 -5.16 9.69
N GLY A 49 1.37 -3.86 9.46
CA GLY A 49 2.18 -3.05 10.36
C GLY A 49 2.44 -1.65 9.82
N CYS A 50 3.30 -0.88 10.49
CA CYS A 50 3.73 0.43 10.00
C CYS A 50 5.05 0.29 9.23
N PRO A 51 5.09 0.52 7.90
CA PRO A 51 6.36 0.52 7.18
C PRO A 51 7.29 1.63 7.69
N HIS A 52 8.55 1.27 7.96
CA HIS A 52 9.61 2.20 8.38
C HIS A 52 10.67 2.45 7.31
N VAL A 53 10.86 1.50 6.40
CA VAL A 53 11.86 1.54 5.31
C VAL A 53 11.14 1.43 3.99
N ALA A 54 11.59 2.20 2.98
CA ALA A 54 11.03 2.14 1.64
C ALA A 54 11.31 0.77 1.00
N MET A 55 10.27 0.00 0.68
CA MET A 55 10.39 -1.15 -0.21
C MET A 55 10.33 -0.69 -1.66
N GLY A 56 11.21 -1.26 -2.49
CA GLY A 56 11.15 -1.09 -3.93
C GLY A 56 11.54 0.30 -4.43
N GLY A 57 12.79 0.72 -4.17
CA GLY A 57 13.60 1.62 -5.01
C GLY A 57 13.07 3.00 -5.45
N ALA A 58 11.80 3.33 -5.25
CA ALA A 58 11.19 4.55 -5.77
C ALA A 58 11.51 5.71 -4.83
N PRO A 59 12.35 6.67 -5.28
CA PRO A 59 12.57 7.89 -4.54
C PRO A 59 11.26 8.67 -4.64
N THR A 60 10.58 8.83 -3.51
CA THR A 60 9.47 9.77 -3.31
C THR A 60 8.26 9.67 -4.27
N TYR A 61 7.15 9.12 -3.77
CA TYR A 61 5.84 9.29 -4.40
C TYR A 61 5.41 10.75 -4.27
N GLU A 62 5.75 11.56 -5.27
CA GLU A 62 5.44 12.99 -5.35
C GLU A 62 4.54 13.34 -6.52
N GLY A 63 4.05 14.59 -6.52
CA GLY A 63 3.24 15.15 -7.59
C GLY A 63 1.79 14.68 -7.60
N ARG A 64 1.10 14.99 -8.70
CA ARG A 64 -0.29 14.56 -8.92
C ARG A 64 -0.31 13.04 -9.12
N ALA A 65 -1.36 12.38 -8.62
CA ALA A 65 -1.57 10.93 -8.73
C ALA A 65 -0.57 10.02 -7.98
N TRP A 66 0.24 10.56 -7.06
CA TRP A 66 1.17 9.76 -6.26
C TRP A 66 0.48 8.64 -5.47
N LYS A 67 -0.76 8.86 -5.00
CA LYS A 67 -1.58 7.89 -4.27
C LYS A 67 -1.97 6.68 -5.13
N ALA A 68 -2.34 6.92 -6.39
CA ALA A 68 -2.65 5.83 -7.31
C ALA A 68 -1.40 4.99 -7.60
N ARG A 69 -0.26 5.66 -7.88
CA ARG A 69 1.02 5.00 -8.14
C ARG A 69 1.47 4.10 -7.00
N ILE A 70 1.46 4.59 -5.75
CA ILE A 70 1.91 3.79 -4.61
C ILE A 70 1.01 2.56 -4.37
N VAL A 71 -0.29 2.67 -4.64
CA VAL A 71 -1.21 1.53 -4.57
C VAL A 71 -0.88 0.52 -5.66
N THR A 72 -0.73 0.96 -6.92
CA THR A 72 -0.37 0.08 -8.04
C THR A 72 0.95 -0.64 -7.80
N ASP A 73 1.98 0.07 -7.32
CA ASP A 73 3.30 -0.50 -7.05
C ASP A 73 3.25 -1.50 -5.87
N ALA A 74 2.50 -1.19 -4.81
CA ALA A 74 2.32 -2.07 -3.65
C ALA A 74 1.61 -3.39 -4.03
N VAL A 75 0.55 -3.30 -4.85
CA VAL A 75 -0.19 -4.44 -5.39
C VAL A 75 0.72 -5.30 -6.28
N ALA A 76 1.37 -4.69 -7.27
CA ALA A 76 2.26 -5.39 -8.18
C ALA A 76 3.48 -6.00 -7.47
N TRP A 77 3.95 -5.38 -6.38
CA TRP A 77 4.96 -5.96 -5.52
C TRP A 77 4.44 -7.21 -4.80
N LEU A 78 3.28 -7.14 -4.15
CA LEU A 78 2.73 -8.28 -3.41
C LEU A 78 2.39 -9.45 -4.34
N ASP A 79 1.80 -9.19 -5.51
CA ASP A 79 1.53 -10.24 -6.50
C ASP A 79 2.81 -10.95 -6.95
N ARG A 80 3.93 -10.22 -7.13
CA ARG A 80 5.23 -10.83 -7.47
C ARG A 80 5.84 -11.68 -6.36
N GLN A 81 5.60 -11.34 -5.10
CA GLN A 81 6.10 -12.14 -3.97
C GLN A 81 5.30 -13.43 -3.76
N MET A 82 4.07 -13.48 -4.25
CA MET A 82 3.12 -14.57 -4.06
C MET A 82 2.90 -15.38 -5.34
N ALA A 83 3.73 -15.16 -6.36
CA ALA A 83 3.76 -15.90 -7.62
C ALA A 83 4.65 -17.15 -7.54
#